data_AF-A0A5B7J930-F1
#
_entry.id   AF-A0A5B7J930-F1
#
_cell.length_a   1.000
_cell.length_b   1.000
_cell.length_c   1.000
_cell.angle_alpha   90.00
_cell.angle_beta   90.00
_cell.angle_gamma   90.00
#
_symmetry.space_group_name_H-M   'P 1'
#
loop_
_entity.id
_entity.type
_entity.pdbx_description
1 polymer ?
#
loop_
_entity_poly.entity_id
_entity_poly.type
_entity_poly.pdbx_seq_one_letter_code
_entity_poly.pdbx_strand_id
1 'polypeptide(L)'
;MGEITTTSIPHWTYTHVQDCRAETLLARLRIGHTYLTQRFLLTRDPQPYCDDCLEPLTVRHLVVECPSLIELRHRYFYRCRGRDSGVYHLSQVLGPACVALGHDVFGFLGEAGLLPYL
;
A
#
# COMPACT_ATOMS: atom_id res chain seq x y z
N MET A 1 -13.44 -40.43 32.73
CA MET A 1 -13.12 -40.62 31.30
C MET A 1 -13.81 -39.51 30.54
N GLY A 2 -13.10 -38.44 30.19
CA GLY A 2 -13.67 -37.31 29.46
C GLY A 2 -13.43 -37.49 27.97
N GLU A 3 -14.51 -37.57 27.21
CA GLU A 3 -14.47 -37.62 25.75
C GLU A 3 -14.04 -36.28 25.15
N ILE A 4 -12.99 -36.35 24.32
CA ILE A 4 -12.39 -35.21 23.64
C ILE A 4 -13.21 -34.95 22.37
N THR A 5 -14.09 -33.96 22.41
CA THR A 5 -14.79 -33.45 21.23
C THR A 5 -13.77 -32.80 20.31
N THR A 6 -13.35 -33.53 19.27
CA THR A 6 -12.55 -32.98 18.17
C THR A 6 -13.42 -32.00 17.40
N THR A 7 -13.30 -30.72 17.75
CA THR A 7 -13.89 -29.61 17.00
C THR A 7 -13.18 -29.52 15.66
N SER A 8 -13.89 -29.91 14.60
CA SER A 8 -13.49 -29.77 13.22
C SER A 8 -13.21 -28.30 12.92
N ILE A 9 -11.93 -27.98 12.75
CA ILE A 9 -11.46 -26.69 12.23
C ILE A 9 -12.07 -26.51 10.84
N PRO A 10 -12.81 -25.43 10.55
CA PRO A 10 -13.36 -25.22 9.23
C PRO A 10 -12.21 -25.07 8.24
N HIS A 11 -12.15 -26.01 7.30
CA HIS A 11 -11.19 -26.00 6.21
C HIS A 11 -11.47 -24.79 5.31
N TRP A 12 -10.70 -23.73 5.50
CA TRP A 12 -10.68 -22.58 4.58
C TRP A 12 -10.09 -23.05 3.25
N THR A 13 -10.96 -23.52 2.36
CA THR A 13 -10.67 -23.65 0.93
C THR A 13 -10.79 -22.27 0.32
N TYR A 14 -9.80 -21.42 0.60
CA TYR A 14 -9.70 -20.09 0.02
C TYR A 14 -8.94 -20.21 -1.31
N THR A 15 -9.66 -20.21 -2.42
CA THR A 15 -9.13 -20.23 -3.80
C THR A 15 -8.44 -18.92 -4.22
N HIS A 16 -7.89 -18.18 -3.27
CA HIS A 16 -7.57 -16.75 -3.37
C HIS A 16 -6.11 -16.50 -2.91
N VAL A 17 -5.20 -17.41 -3.29
CA VAL A 17 -3.77 -17.31 -2.93
C VAL A 17 -3.12 -16.06 -3.54
N GLN A 18 -3.70 -15.47 -4.60
CA GLN A 18 -3.21 -14.21 -5.20
C GLN A 18 -3.53 -12.98 -4.34
N ASP A 19 -4.66 -12.95 -3.65
CA ASP A 19 -5.06 -11.83 -2.81
C ASP A 19 -4.33 -11.76 -1.48
N CYS A 20 -3.89 -12.88 -0.90
CA CYS A 20 -3.12 -12.82 0.36
C CYS A 20 -1.84 -11.98 0.21
N ARG A 21 -1.19 -12.03 -0.97
CA ARG A 21 0.01 -11.23 -1.26
C ARG A 21 -0.35 -9.75 -1.42
N ALA A 22 -1.44 -9.45 -2.10
CA ALA A 22 -1.96 -8.08 -2.27
C ALA A 22 -2.39 -7.49 -0.91
N GLU A 23 -3.14 -8.24 -0.10
CA GLU A 23 -3.53 -7.88 1.26
C GLU A 23 -2.33 -7.64 2.16
N THR A 24 -1.30 -8.49 2.08
CA THR A 24 -0.05 -8.31 2.84
C THR A 24 0.67 -7.04 2.42
N LEU A 25 0.76 -6.75 1.12
CA LEU A 25 1.36 -5.52 0.61
C LEU A 25 0.56 -4.28 1.00
N LEU A 26 -0.77 -4.33 0.95
CA LEU A 26 -1.64 -3.25 1.41
C LEU A 26 -1.49 -3.02 2.92
N ALA A 27 -1.39 -4.08 3.72
CA ALA A 27 -1.14 -3.96 5.15
C ALA A 27 0.22 -3.32 5.43
N ARG A 28 1.27 -3.74 4.72
CA ARG A 28 2.62 -3.13 4.80
C ARG A 28 2.59 -1.64 4.43
N LEU A 29 1.94 -1.29 3.32
CA LEU A 29 1.75 0.10 2.88
C LEU A 29 0.99 0.94 3.91
N ARG A 30 -0.08 0.40 4.51
CA ARG A 30 -0.90 1.10 5.52
C ARG A 30 -0.13 1.43 6.78
N ILE A 31 0.75 0.54 7.24
CA ILE A 31 1.59 0.78 8.43
C ILE A 31 2.83 1.62 8.04
N GLY A 32 3.09 1.83 6.74
CA GLY A 32 4.31 2.49 6.26
C GLY A 32 5.54 1.60 6.36
N HIS A 33 5.36 0.28 6.42
CA HIS A 33 6.40 -0.73 6.48
C HIS A 33 6.85 -1.15 5.07
N THR A 34 7.57 -0.27 4.39
CA THR A 34 8.13 -0.54 3.05
C THR A 34 9.64 -0.55 3.13
N TYR A 35 10.31 -1.28 2.24
CA TYR A 35 11.77 -1.36 2.25
C TYR A 35 12.39 0.05 2.13
N LEU A 36 11.81 0.94 1.31
CA LEU A 36 12.24 2.35 1.22
C LEU A 36 12.16 3.09 2.55
N THR A 37 11.09 2.90 3.31
CA THR A 37 10.82 3.69 4.51
C THR A 37 11.35 3.10 5.80
N GLN A 38 11.83 1.85 5.79
CA GLN A 38 12.29 1.17 7.01
C GLN A 38 13.67 0.57 6.93
N ARG A 39 14.23 0.35 5.74
CA ARG A 39 15.60 -0.17 5.62
C ARG A 39 16.59 0.68 6.40
N PHE A 40 16.46 2.01 6.32
CA PHE A 40 17.36 2.94 7.01
C PHE A 40 17.35 2.74 8.55
N LEU A 41 16.21 2.34 9.13
CA LEU A 41 16.10 2.04 10.56
C LEU A 41 16.86 0.76 10.94
N LEU A 42 16.89 -0.22 10.03
CA LEU A 42 17.55 -1.51 10.26
C LEU A 42 19.06 -1.46 9.99
N THR A 43 19.50 -0.71 8.99
CA THR A 43 20.91 -0.60 8.60
C THR A 43 21.64 0.59 9.23
N ARG A 44 20.92 1.46 9.94
CA ARG A 44 21.41 2.77 10.44
C ARG A 44 21.94 3.68 9.32
N ASP A 45 21.48 3.44 8.10
CA ASP A 45 21.74 4.33 6.96
C ASP A 45 20.96 5.64 7.12
N PRO A 46 21.38 6.72 6.43
CA PRO A 46 20.59 7.94 6.38
C PRO A 46 19.22 7.69 5.74
N GLN A 47 18.20 8.40 6.21
CA GLN A 47 16.86 8.34 5.64
C GLN A 47 16.92 8.71 4.15
N PRO A 48 16.32 7.92 3.25
CA PRO A 48 16.28 8.29 1.84
C PRO A 48 15.42 9.53 1.64
N TYR A 49 15.84 10.37 0.70
CA TYR A 49 15.11 11.57 0.28
C TYR A 49 14.54 11.33 -1.11
N CYS A 50 13.43 11.99 -1.43
CA CYS A 50 12.95 12.06 -2.80
C CYS A 50 13.89 12.97 -3.60
N ASP A 51 14.41 12.48 -4.73
CA ASP A 51 15.34 13.24 -5.58
C ASP A 51 14.72 14.54 -6.11
N ASP A 52 13.41 14.55 -6.36
CA ASP A 52 12.69 15.71 -6.90
C ASP A 52 12.29 16.72 -5.83
N CYS A 53 11.95 16.24 -4.63
CA CYS A 53 11.34 17.07 -3.57
C CYS A 53 12.31 17.44 -2.46
N LEU A 54 13.43 16.73 -2.33
CA LEU A 54 14.38 16.84 -1.21
C LEU A 54 13.73 16.67 0.17
N GLU A 55 12.57 16.02 0.20
CA GLU A 55 11.82 15.68 1.41
C GLU A 55 12.04 14.20 1.76
N PRO A 56 11.89 13.80 3.03
CA PRO A 56 12.02 12.41 3.46
C PRO A 56 11.09 11.49 2.65
N LEU A 57 11.67 10.46 2.05
CA LEU A 57 10.94 9.49 1.26
C LEU A 57 10.08 8.64 2.18
N THR A 58 8.76 8.86 2.13
CA THR A 58 7.76 8.10 2.89
C THR A 58 6.69 7.53 1.96
N VAL A 59 5.95 6.51 2.42
CA VAL A 59 4.80 5.97 1.67
C VAL A 59 3.77 7.07 1.43
N ARG A 60 3.56 7.93 2.44
CA ARG A 60 2.70 9.11 2.31
C ARG A 60 3.24 10.06 1.25
N HIS A 61 4.53 10.35 1.26
CA HIS A 61 5.13 11.20 0.25
C HIS A 61 4.86 10.64 -1.16
N LEU A 62 5.20 9.37 -1.41
CA LEU A 62 5.02 8.72 -2.70
C LEU A 62 3.55 8.68 -3.15
N VAL A 63 2.65 8.23 -2.28
CA VAL A 63 1.25 7.93 -2.64
C VAL A 63 0.38 9.18 -2.70
N VAL A 64 0.68 10.26 -1.96
CA VAL A 64 -0.22 11.42 -1.87
C VAL A 64 0.42 12.81 -2.01
N GLU A 65 1.71 13.00 -1.76
CA GLU A 65 2.31 14.36 -1.73
C GLU A 65 3.25 14.66 -2.90
N CYS A 66 4.02 13.68 -3.36
CA CYS A 66 5.10 13.84 -4.33
C CYS A 66 4.59 14.48 -5.64
N PRO A 67 5.03 15.69 -6.02
CA PRO A 67 4.56 16.36 -7.23
C PRO A 67 4.95 15.63 -8.51
N SER A 68 6.09 14.94 -8.55
CA SER A 68 6.51 14.18 -9.74
C SER A 68 5.59 12.99 -10.06
N LEU A 69 4.84 12.51 -9.07
CA LEU A 69 3.86 11.43 -9.23
C LEU A 69 2.43 11.93 -9.43
N ILE A 70 2.20 13.23 -9.61
CA ILE A 70 0.85 13.82 -9.68
C ILE A 70 0.03 13.25 -10.85
N GLU A 71 0.64 13.12 -12.03
CA GLU A 71 -0.03 12.59 -13.23
C GLU A 71 -0.41 11.11 -13.06
N LEU A 72 0.47 10.32 -12.46
CA LEU A 72 0.19 8.92 -12.13
C LEU A 72 -0.93 8.82 -11.09
N ARG A 73 -0.94 9.69 -10.06
CA ARG A 73 -2.05 9.74 -9.10
C ARG A 73 -3.36 10.11 -9.76
N HIS A 74 -3.37 11.06 -10.69
CA HIS A 74 -4.60 11.36 -11.43
C HIS A 74 -5.05 10.19 -12.28
N ARG A 75 -4.14 9.49 -12.95
CA ARG A 75 -4.48 8.32 -13.77
C ARG A 75 -5.08 7.17 -12.96
N TYR A 76 -4.46 6.83 -11.83
CA TYR A 76 -4.85 5.66 -11.03
C TYR A 76 -5.82 5.99 -9.90
N PHE A 77 -5.79 7.18 -9.31
CA PHE A 77 -6.60 7.54 -8.15
C PHE A 77 -7.75 8.50 -8.46
N TYR A 78 -8.06 8.83 -9.73
CA TYR A 78 -9.17 9.77 -10.04
C TYR A 78 -10.52 9.38 -9.41
N ARG A 79 -10.80 8.09 -9.22
CA ARG A 79 -12.04 7.61 -8.56
C ARG A 79 -11.98 7.65 -7.04
N CYS A 80 -10.78 7.74 -6.47
CA CYS A 80 -10.52 7.89 -5.04
C CYS A 80 -10.58 9.35 -4.57
N ARG A 81 -10.83 10.28 -5.49
CA ARG A 81 -10.88 11.71 -5.19
C ARG A 81 -12.04 11.97 -4.22
N GLY A 82 -11.71 12.33 -2.98
CA GLY A 82 -12.69 12.74 -1.99
C GLY A 82 -13.53 13.89 -2.53
N ARG A 83 -14.81 13.90 -2.16
CA ARG A 83 -15.83 14.82 -2.69
C ARG A 83 -15.53 16.30 -2.40
N ASP A 84 -14.59 16.59 -1.49
CA ASP A 84 -14.51 17.90 -0.83
C ASP A 84 -13.21 18.70 -1.04
N SER A 85 -12.13 18.19 -1.65
CA SER A 85 -10.89 19.02 -1.78
C SER A 85 -9.89 18.67 -2.90
N GLY A 86 -10.10 17.62 -3.70
CA GLY A 86 -9.12 17.25 -4.72
C GLY A 86 -7.74 16.81 -4.19
N VAL A 87 -7.62 16.67 -2.87
CA VAL A 87 -6.48 16.12 -2.14
C VAL A 87 -6.67 14.61 -1.98
N TYR A 88 -5.62 13.84 -2.21
CA TYR A 88 -5.62 12.41 -1.96
C TYR A 88 -5.24 12.14 -0.50
N HIS A 89 -6.06 11.39 0.22
CA HIS A 89 -5.70 10.89 1.55
C HIS A 89 -5.25 9.44 1.48
N LEU A 90 -4.18 9.10 2.23
CA LEU A 90 -3.64 7.74 2.27
C LEU A 90 -4.71 6.71 2.67
N SER A 91 -5.57 7.04 3.64
CA SER A 91 -6.68 6.20 4.09
C SER A 91 -7.76 5.98 3.03
N GLN A 92 -7.93 6.94 2.11
CA GLN A 92 -8.87 6.81 0.99
C GLN A 92 -8.26 5.94 -0.11
N VAL A 93 -7.02 6.23 -0.52
CA VAL A 93 -6.31 5.52 -1.59
C VAL A 93 -6.02 4.06 -1.21
N LEU A 94 -5.59 3.80 0.02
CA LEU A 94 -5.37 2.45 0.54
C LEU A 94 -6.64 1.84 1.17
N GLY A 95 -7.79 2.51 1.03
CA GLY A 95 -9.06 2.10 1.60
C GLY A 95 -9.79 1.02 0.77
N PRO A 96 -10.71 0.26 1.39
CA PRO A 96 -11.42 -0.83 0.71
C PRO A 96 -12.23 -0.37 -0.51
N ALA A 97 -12.75 0.87 -0.49
CA ALA A 97 -13.49 1.43 -1.63
C ALA A 97 -12.61 1.57 -2.89
N CYS A 98 -11.37 2.06 -2.73
CA CYS A 98 -10.43 2.24 -3.84
C CYS A 98 -9.85 0.93 -4.34
N VAL A 99 -9.51 0.04 -3.41
CA VAL A 99 -8.98 -1.29 -3.72
C VAL A 99 -10.03 -2.15 -4.45
N ALA A 100 -11.29 -2.10 -4.03
CA ALA A 100 -12.37 -2.86 -4.68
C ALA A 100 -12.75 -2.34 -6.07
N LEU A 101 -12.39 -1.11 -6.42
CA LEU A 101 -12.70 -0.51 -7.72
C LEU A 101 -11.76 -0.99 -8.84
N GLY A 102 -10.75 -1.82 -8.56
CA GLY A 102 -9.74 -2.26 -9.54
C GLY A 102 -8.82 -1.13 -10.00
N HIS A 103 -8.78 -0.02 -9.24
CA HIS A 103 -7.85 1.09 -9.44
C HIS A 103 -6.65 0.82 -8.55
N ASP A 104 -5.83 -0.09 -9.05
CA ASP A 104 -4.88 -0.79 -8.22
C ASP A 104 -3.74 0.15 -7.85
N VAL A 105 -3.62 0.44 -6.56
CA VAL A 105 -2.40 1.00 -5.97
C VAL A 105 -1.16 0.22 -6.47
N PHE A 106 -1.32 -1.07 -6.78
CA PHE A 106 -0.30 -1.89 -7.43
C PHE A 106 0.11 -1.43 -8.84
N GLY A 107 -0.85 -0.99 -9.67
CA GLY A 107 -0.56 -0.41 -10.98
C GLY A 107 0.18 0.91 -10.87
N PHE A 108 -0.25 1.78 -9.95
CA PHE A 108 0.47 3.00 -9.60
C PHE A 108 1.91 2.70 -9.16
N LEU A 109 2.10 1.75 -8.23
CA LEU A 109 3.41 1.37 -7.73
C LEU A 109 4.27 0.69 -8.81
N GLY A 110 3.66 0.00 -9.76
CA GLY A 110 4.34 -0.62 -10.89
C GLY A 110 4.87 0.40 -11.87
N GLU A 111 4.03 1.35 -12.32
CA GLU A 111 4.47 2.41 -13.24
C GLU A 111 5.40 3.43 -12.58
N ALA A 112 5.23 3.68 -11.27
CA ALA A 112 6.17 4.48 -10.51
C ALA A 112 7.53 3.77 -10.28
N GLY A 113 7.66 2.49 -10.65
CA GLY A 113 8.88 1.72 -10.43
C GLY A 113 9.17 1.42 -8.95
N LEU A 114 8.15 1.48 -8.09
CA LEU A 114 8.25 1.34 -6.64
C LEU A 114 8.06 -0.09 -6.14
N LEU A 115 7.50 -0.98 -6.97
CA LEU A 115 7.30 -2.41 -6.65
C LEU A 115 8.58 -3.14 -6.19
N PRO A 116 9.78 -2.91 -6.73
CA PRO A 116 11.00 -3.55 -6.26
C PRO A 116 11.40 -3.14 -4.83
N TYR A 117 10.81 -2.08 -4.30
CA TYR A 117 11.19 -1.47 -3.02
C TYR A 117 10.10 -1.59 -1.94
N LEU A 118 9.15 -2.52 -2.12
CA LEU A 118 8.05 -2.85 -1.21
C LEU A 118 8.16 -4.28 -0.67
#